data_AF-A0A353RL51-F1
#
_entry.id   AF-A0A353RL51-F1
#
_cell.length_a   1.000
_cell.length_b   1.000
_cell.length_c   1.000
_cell.angle_alpha   90.00
_cell.angle_beta   90.00
_cell.angle_gamma   90.00
#
_symmetry.space_group_name_H-M   'P 1'
#
loop_
_entity.id
_entity.type
_entity.pdbx_description
1 polymer ?
#
loop_
_entity_poly.entity_id
_entity_poly.type
_entity_poly.pdbx_seq_one_letter_code
_entity_poly.pdbx_strand_id
1 'polypeptide(L)' 'MADHNELGWKGEEAAANYLASKGHRIVERNWTFRGYEVDIISEDDGYIVFVEV' A
#
# COMPACT_ATOMS: atom_id res chain seq x y z
N MET A 1 2.29 -1.18 23.16
CA MET A 1 2.76 -0.45 21.95
C MET A 1 3.02 -1.38 20.76
N ALA A 2 2.62 -2.67 20.82
CA ALA A 2 2.89 -3.64 19.75
C ALA A 2 1.62 -3.98 18.91
N ASP A 3 0.42 -3.88 19.50
CA ASP A 3 -0.80 -4.34 18.84
C ASP A 3 -1.29 -3.45 17.68
N HIS A 4 -0.89 -2.17 17.64
CA HIS A 4 -1.31 -1.25 16.58
C HIS A 4 -0.55 -1.48 15.27
N ASN A 5 0.71 -1.92 15.34
CA ASN A 5 1.54 -2.15 14.15
C ASN A 5 1.16 -3.43 13.42
N GLU A 6 0.73 -4.46 14.16
CA GLU A 6 0.32 -5.73 13.53
C GLU A 6 -1.01 -5.59 12.79
N LEU A 7 -1.93 -4.78 13.32
CA LEU A 7 -3.20 -4.48 12.65
C LEU A 7 -2.97 -3.65 11.38
N GLY A 8 -2.14 -2.60 11.45
CA GLY A 8 -1.78 -1.78 10.29
C GLY A 8 -1.14 -2.61 9.18
N TRP A 9 -0.14 -3.43 9.53
CA TRP A 9 0.53 -4.30 8.55
C TRP A 9 -0.43 -5.30 7.88
N LYS A 10 -1.35 -5.91 8.64
CA LYS A 10 -2.38 -6.80 8.08
C LYS A 10 -3.36 -6.06 7.17
N GLY A 11 -3.71 -4.83 7.52
CA GLY A 11 -4.56 -3.97 6.68
C GLY A 11 -3.89 -3.67 5.35
N GLU A 12 -2.63 -3.23 5.38
CA GLU A 12 -1.85 -2.93 4.19
C GLU A 12 -1.64 -4.19 3.32
N GLU A 13 -1.38 -5.35 3.93
CA GLU A 13 -1.28 -6.61 3.20
C GLU A 13 -2.61 -7.00 2.52
N ALA A 14 -3.72 -6.86 3.23
CA ALA A 14 -5.05 -7.12 2.67
C ALA A 14 -5.37 -6.16 1.51
N ALA A 15 -5.04 -4.87 1.65
CA ALA A 15 -5.21 -3.87 0.62
C ALA A 15 -4.35 -4.16 -0.63
N ALA A 16 -3.07 -4.49 -0.44
CA ALA A 16 -2.19 -4.86 -1.54
C ALA A 16 -2.69 -6.11 -2.30
N ASN A 17 -3.14 -7.13 -1.57
CA ASN A 17 -3.72 -8.34 -2.16
C ASN A 17 -5.02 -8.04 -2.92
N TYR A 18 -5.88 -7.18 -2.37
CA TYR A 18 -7.10 -6.74 -3.03
C TYR A 18 -6.79 -6.00 -4.34
N LEU A 19 -5.88 -5.03 -4.32
CA LEU A 19 -5.44 -4.29 -5.50
C LEU A 19 -4.87 -5.22 -6.57
N ALA A 20 -3.98 -6.14 -6.18
CA ALA A 20 -3.43 -7.14 -7.09
C ALA A 20 -4.53 -8.02 -7.71
N SER A 21 -5.53 -8.44 -6.92
CA SER A 21 -6.69 -9.20 -7.43
C SER A 21 -7.56 -8.42 -8.41
N LYS A 22 -7.50 -7.08 -8.37
CA LYS A 22 -8.20 -6.17 -9.29
C LYS A 22 -7.40 -5.84 -10.55
N GLY A 23 -6.18 -6.39 -10.68
CA GLY A 23 -5.32 -6.19 -11.85
C GLY A 23 -4.30 -5.07 -11.67
N HIS A 24 -4.24 -4.44 -10.50
CA HIS A 24 -3.19 -3.47 -10.21
C HIS A 24 -1.83 -4.17 -10.11
N ARG A 25 -0.79 -3.51 -10.60
CA ARG A 25 0.59 -3.89 -10.31
C ARG A 25 1.07 -3.11 -9.08
N ILE A 26 1.40 -3.80 -7.99
CA ILE A 26 2.03 -3.15 -6.84
C ILE A 26 3.44 -2.71 -7.24
N VAL A 27 3.70 -1.41 -7.12
CA VAL A 27 4.99 -0.78 -7.45
C VAL A 27 5.86 -0.74 -6.20
N GLU A 28 5.31 -0.23 -5.09
CA GLU A 28 6.03 -0.10 -3.82
C GLU A 28 5.04 -0.11 -2.64
N ARG A 29 5.54 -0.46 -1.47
CA ARG A 29 4.80 -0.50 -0.20
C ARG A 29 5.65 0.15 0.88
N ASN A 30 5.03 0.80 1.86
CA ASN A 30 5.72 1.56 2.92
C ASN A 30 6.74 2.55 2.34
N TRP A 31 6.36 3.28 1.29
CA TRP A 31 7.26 4.23 0.65
C TRP A 31 7.47 5.43 1.56
N THR A 32 8.72 5.85 1.75
CA THR A 32 9.05 7.03 2.55
C THR A 32 10.11 7.89 1.86
N PHE A 33 9.92 9.21 1.92
CA PHE A 33 10.91 10.16 1.42
C PHE A 33 10.83 11.48 2.16
N ARG A 34 11.93 11.90 2.80
CA ARG A 34 12.05 13.20 3.50
C ARG A 34 10.91 13.51 4.48
N GLY A 35 10.38 12.49 5.16
CA GLY A 35 9.28 12.63 6.13
C GLY A 35 7.88 12.58 5.52
N TYR A 36 7.76 12.35 4.21
CA TYR A 36 6.52 11.94 3.57
C TYR A 36 6.44 10.42 3.52
N GLU A 37 5.22 9.90 3.61
CA GLU A 37 4.91 8.47 3.56
C GLU A 37 3.73 8.21 2.61
N VAL A 38 3.73 7.03 2.01
CA VAL A 38 2.59 6.44 1.30
C VAL A 38 2.58 4.94 1.59
N ASP A 39 1.43 4.42 2.02
CA ASP A 39 1.32 3.01 2.38
C ASP A 39 1.53 2.09 1.17
N ILE A 40 0.85 2.37 0.04
CA ILE A 40 0.95 1.56 -1.17
C ILE A 40 0.97 2.45 -2.42
N ILE A 41 1.91 2.18 -3.32
CA ILE A 41 1.95 2.72 -4.68
C ILE A 41 1.63 1.59 -5.64
N SER A 42 0.63 1.76 -6.49
CA SER A 42 0.25 0.78 -7.51
C SER A 42 0.08 1.42 -8.89
N GLU A 43 0.14 0.59 -9.94
CA GLU A 43 -0.17 0.97 -11.31
C GLU A 43 -1.43 0.25 -11.79
N ASP A 44 -2.36 1.00 -12.36
CA ASP A 44 -3.58 0.50 -12.99
C ASP A 44 -3.83 1.25 -14.31
N ASP A 45 -3.96 0.52 -15.42
CA ASP A 45 -4.18 1.07 -16.76
C ASP A 45 -3.31 2.30 -17.14
N GLY A 46 -2.02 2.27 -16.73
CA GLY A 46 -1.05 3.35 -16.99
C GLY A 46 -1.12 4.53 -16.03
N TYR A 47 -1.99 4.49 -15.02
CA TYR A 47 -2.06 5.46 -13.93
C TYR A 47 -1.24 5.00 -12.73
N ILE A 48 -0.58 5.95 -12.06
CA ILE A 48 0.00 5.74 -10.74
C ILE A 48 -1.05 6.09 -9.69
N VAL A 49 -1.35 5.13 -8.82
CA VAL A 49 -2.35 5.23 -7.76
C VAL A 49 -1.65 5.16 -6.40
N PHE A 50 -1.79 6.23 -5.62
CA PHE A 50 -1.35 6.29 -4.23
C PHE A 50 -2.52 5.90 -3.32
N VAL A 51 -2.30 4.93 -2.44
CA VAL A 51 -3.32 4.37 -1.56
C VAL A 51 -2.84 4.48 -0.12
N GLU A 52 -3.70 5.06 0.72
CA GLU A 52 -3.55 5.15 2.18
C GLU A 52 -4.56 4.21 2.84
N VAL A 53 -4.15 3.49 3.88
CA VAL A 53 -4.90 2.37 4.46
C VAL A 53 -5.32 2.65 5.91
#